data_AF-A0A3N5WAZ0-F1
#
_entry.id   AF-A0A3N5WAZ0-F1
#
_cell.length_a   1.000
_cell.length_b   1.000
_cell.length_c   1.000
_cell.angle_alpha   90.00
_cell.angle_beta   90.00
_cell.angle_gamma   90.00
#
_symmetry.space_group_name_H-M   'P 1'
#
loop_
_entity.id
_entity.type
_entity.pdbx_description
1 polymer ?
#
loop_
_entity_poly.entity_id
_entity_poly.type
_entity_poly.pdbx_seq_one_letter_code
_entity_poly.pdbx_strand_id
1 'polypeptide(L)'
;MSNGYHQKMLRVDLTARKAVVESIPEEDLKKFIGGAGLGGEILRREVPAKLPAYDSRNQVIFTTCPFQVPPVGGGAKFSIVGISPVTGTFADTAGGA
;
A
#
# COMPACT_ATOMS: atom_id res chain seq x y z
N MET A 1 -13.43 -7.75 14.73
CA MET A 1 -12.43 -6.86 15.36
C MET A 1 -12.83 -5.43 15.05
N SER A 2 -12.94 -4.56 16.06
CA SER A 2 -13.50 -3.21 15.98
C SER A 2 -12.41 -2.11 16.00
N ASN A 3 -11.27 -2.34 15.36
CA ASN A 3 -10.12 -1.43 15.38
C ASN A 3 -9.83 -0.76 14.02
N GLY A 4 -10.78 -0.82 13.07
CA GLY A 4 -10.66 -0.21 11.76
C GLY A 4 -9.82 -1.00 10.73
N TYR A 5 -9.14 -2.08 11.14
CA TYR A 5 -8.33 -2.89 10.23
C TYR A 5 -9.05 -4.16 9.79
N HIS A 6 -8.98 -4.45 8.49
CA HIS A 6 -9.39 -5.74 7.93
C HIS A 6 -8.29 -6.81 8.01
N GLN A 7 -7.05 -6.41 8.30
CA GLN A 7 -5.85 -7.27 8.39
C GLN A 7 -5.61 -8.14 7.14
N LYS A 8 -6.04 -7.63 5.98
CA LYS A 8 -5.97 -8.35 4.71
C LYS A 8 -5.47 -7.40 3.64
N MET A 9 -4.68 -7.94 2.72
CA MET A 9 -4.37 -7.31 1.45
C MET A 9 -4.67 -8.26 0.30
N LEU A 10 -5.08 -7.69 -0.83
CA LEU A 10 -5.22 -8.43 -2.08
C LEU A 10 -3.92 -8.29 -2.87
N ARG A 11 -3.23 -9.41 -3.11
CA ARG A 11 -2.05 -9.45 -3.98
C ARG A 11 -2.47 -9.87 -5.38
N VAL A 12 -2.11 -9.06 -6.36
CA VAL A 12 -2.46 -9.27 -7.77
C VAL A 12 -1.19 -9.35 -8.61
N ASP A 13 -1.01 -10.48 -9.28
CA ASP A 13 0.02 -10.67 -10.31
C ASP A 13 -0.62 -10.52 -11.68
N LEU A 14 -0.29 -9.44 -12.38
CA LEU A 14 -0.82 -9.12 -13.71
C LEU A 14 -0.25 -10.03 -14.81
N THR A 15 0.97 -10.56 -14.62
CA THR A 15 1.62 -11.48 -15.57
C THR A 15 0.97 -12.85 -15.49
N ALA A 16 0.83 -13.40 -14.27
CA ALA A 16 0.21 -14.69 -14.04
C ALA A 16 -1.33 -14.65 -14.07
N ARG A 17 -1.93 -13.45 -14.07
CA ARG A 17 -3.38 -13.22 -13.94
C ARG A 17 -3.97 -13.89 -12.71
N LYS A 18 -3.28 -13.76 -11.58
CA LYS A 18 -3.68 -14.37 -10.30
C LYS A 18 -3.94 -13.30 -9.25
N ALA A 19 -4.92 -13.57 -8.39
CA ALA A 19 -5.21 -12.76 -7.23
C ALA A 19 -5.31 -13.67 -6.00
N VAL A 20 -4.63 -13.31 -4.92
CA VAL A 20 -4.67 -14.03 -3.63
C VAL A 20 -4.86 -13.03 -2.50
N VAL A 21 -5.56 -13.46 -1.45
CA VAL A 21 -5.71 -12.65 -0.23
C VAL A 21 -4.67 -13.11 0.77
N GLU A 22 -3.87 -12.17 1.24
CA GLU A 22 -2.84 -12.39 2.26
C GLU A 22 -3.19 -11.64 3.54
N SER A 23 -2.80 -12.18 4.68
CA SER A 23 -2.93 -11.51 5.97
C SER A 23 -1.80 -10.50 6.18
N ILE A 24 -2.12 -9.34 6.73
CA ILE A 24 -1.11 -8.36 7.14
C ILE A 24 -0.77 -8.59 8.62
N PRO A 25 0.51 -8.72 9.00
CA PRO A 25 0.91 -8.86 10.39
C PRO A 25 0.40 -7.70 11.26
N GLU A 26 -0.14 -8.01 12.44
CA GLU A 26 -0.67 -6.98 13.35
C GLU A 26 0.42 -5.98 13.80
N GLU A 27 1.67 -6.43 13.90
CA GLU A 27 2.81 -5.57 14.20
C GLU A 27 3.01 -4.47 13.15
N ASP A 28 2.84 -4.77 11.87
CA ASP A 28 2.96 -3.80 10.79
C ASP A 28 1.81 -2.80 10.83
N LEU A 29 0.59 -3.27 11.10
CA LEU A 29 -0.57 -2.40 11.26
C LEU A 29 -0.39 -1.42 12.44
N LYS A 30 0.18 -1.88 13.55
CA LYS A 30 0.48 -1.02 14.71
C LYS A 30 1.62 -0.05 14.45
N LYS A 31 2.67 -0.49 13.75
CA LYS A 31 3.88 0.30 13.52
C LYS A 31 3.69 1.35 12.42
N PHE A 32 2.94 1.02 11.38
CA PHE A 32 2.83 1.84 10.17
C PHE A 32 1.45 2.45 9.95
N ILE A 33 0.43 2.04 10.73
CA ILE A 33 -0.94 2.59 10.79
C ILE A 33 -1.76 2.44 9.49
N GLY A 34 -1.15 2.43 8.30
CA GLY A 34 -1.85 2.39 7.01
C GLY A 34 -1.30 3.43 6.04
N GLY A 35 -2.04 3.67 4.96
CA GLY A 35 -1.71 4.66 3.94
C GLY A 35 -0.27 4.55 3.44
N ALA A 36 0.38 5.71 3.24
CA ALA A 36 1.76 5.81 2.76
C ALA A 36 2.76 5.02 3.62
N GLY A 37 2.55 4.97 4.94
CA GLY A 37 3.45 4.28 5.87
C GLY A 37 3.47 2.77 5.64
N LEU A 38 2.29 2.15 5.59
CA LEU A 38 2.17 0.72 5.33
C LEU A 38 2.61 0.37 3.89
N GLY A 39 2.20 1.19 2.91
CA GLY A 39 2.60 1.00 1.52
C GLY A 39 4.11 1.11 1.33
N GLY A 40 4.75 2.06 2.00
CA GLY A 40 6.20 2.24 1.98
C GLY A 40 6.96 1.08 2.62
N GLU A 41 6.47 0.51 3.73
CA GLU A 41 7.11 -0.66 4.33
C GLU A 41 7.01 -1.90 3.43
N ILE A 42 5.84 -2.14 2.82
CA ILE A 42 5.67 -3.24 1.85
C ILE A 42 6.64 -3.05 0.68
N LEU A 43 6.67 -1.84 0.08
CA LEU A 43 7.58 -1.53 -1.01
C LEU A 43 9.04 -1.76 -0.62
N ARG A 44 9.45 -1.29 0.56
CA ARG A 44 10.82 -1.43 1.08
C ARG A 44 11.22 -2.89 1.29
N ARG A 45 10.29 -3.75 1.71
CA ARG A 45 10.54 -5.18 1.94
C ARG A 45 10.58 -5.98 0.65
N GLU A 46 9.72 -5.66 -0.31
CA GLU A 46 9.43 -6.53 -1.44
C GLU A 46 10.08 -6.07 -2.76
N VAL A 47 10.33 -4.78 -2.92
CA VAL A 47 10.92 -4.24 -4.15
C VAL A 47 12.43 -4.03 -3.96
N PRO A 48 13.27 -4.63 -4.82
CA PRO A 48 14.72 -4.43 -4.77
C PRO A 48 15.12 -2.95 -4.86
N ALA A 49 16.16 -2.58 -4.13
CA ALA A 49 16.72 -1.23 -4.22
C ALA A 49 17.26 -0.94 -5.63
N LYS A 50 17.18 0.34 -6.05
CA LYS A 50 17.70 0.84 -7.34
C LYS A 50 17.07 0.18 -8.58
N LEU A 51 15.81 -0.24 -8.48
CA LEU A 51 15.04 -0.77 -9.59
C LEU A 51 14.55 0.37 -10.51
N PRO A 52 14.62 0.24 -11.85
CA PRO A 52 13.98 1.18 -12.77
C PRO A 52 12.46 1.22 -12.58
N ALA A 53 11.85 2.40 -12.72
CA ALA A 53 10.42 2.58 -12.45
C ALA A 53 9.47 1.73 -13.34
N TYR A 54 9.89 1.38 -14.56
CA TYR A 54 9.11 0.55 -15.49
C TYR A 54 9.47 -0.93 -15.47
N ASP A 55 10.34 -1.36 -14.55
CA ASP A 55 10.60 -2.77 -14.35
C ASP A 55 9.35 -3.46 -13.77
N SER A 56 9.00 -4.63 -14.30
CA SER A 56 7.82 -5.42 -13.89
C SER A 56 7.77 -5.78 -12.40
N ARG A 57 8.89 -5.68 -11.69
CA ARG A 57 8.99 -5.90 -10.24
C ARG A 57 8.66 -4.65 -9.41
N ASN A 58 8.53 -3.48 -10.04
CA ASN A 58 8.02 -2.29 -9.36
C ASN A 58 6.55 -2.53 -9.02
N GLN A 59 6.20 -2.38 -7.75
CA GLN A 59 4.85 -2.60 -7.27
C GLN A 59 4.09 -1.27 -7.23
N VAL A 60 2.83 -1.31 -7.68
CA VAL A 60 1.85 -0.23 -7.45
C VAL A 60 0.95 -0.67 -6.32
N ILE A 61 1.12 -0.03 -5.16
CA ILE A 61 0.49 -0.46 -3.91
C ILE A 61 -0.59 0.55 -3.54
N PHE A 62 -1.83 0.09 -3.49
CA PHE A 62 -2.97 0.84 -2.97
C PHE A 62 -3.15 0.51 -1.50
N THR A 63 -3.06 1.52 -0.63
CA THR A 63 -3.19 1.33 0.81
C THR A 63 -4.21 2.27 1.41
N THR A 64 -4.95 1.75 2.38
CA THR A 64 -5.97 2.46 3.15
C THR A 64 -5.50 2.70 4.58
N CYS A 65 -6.26 3.49 5.34
CA CYS A 65 -6.04 3.71 6.76
C CYS A 65 -7.26 3.25 7.58
N PRO A 66 -7.12 2.98 8.88
CA PRO A 66 -8.24 2.54 9.73
C PRO A 66 -9.37 3.58 9.85
N PHE A 67 -9.12 4.82 9.43
CA PHE A 67 -10.09 5.92 9.44
C PHE A 67 -10.99 5.98 8.20
N GLN A 68 -10.85 5.04 7.26
CA GLN A 68 -11.62 5.06 6.02
C GLN A 68 -13.11 4.74 6.17
N VAL A 69 -13.48 3.97 7.19
CA VAL A 69 -14.87 3.54 7.46
C VAL A 69 -15.55 4.35 8.56
N PRO A 70 -14.88 4.70 9.68
CA PRO A 70 -15.50 5.54 10.71
C PRO A 70 -15.99 6.89 10.16
N PRO A 71 -17.05 7.48 10.75
CA PRO A 71 -17.62 8.77 10.29
C PRO A 71 -16.74 9.96 10.74
N VAL A 72 -15.51 9.99 10.24
CA VAL A 72 -14.53 11.04 10.48
C VAL A 72 -14.46 11.93 9.24
N GLY A 73 -14.72 13.23 9.41
CA GLY A 73 -14.60 14.19 8.33
C GLY A 73 -13.21 14.15 7.68
N GLY A 74 -13.16 14.00 6.37
CA GLY A 74 -11.90 13.87 5.61
C GLY A 74 -11.23 12.49 5.64
N GLY A 75 -11.88 11.46 6.22
CA GLY A 75 -11.35 10.10 6.32
C GLY A 75 -11.30 9.28 5.02
N ALA A 76 -11.83 9.81 3.91
CA ALA A 76 -11.99 9.07 2.65
C ALA A 76 -10.73 9.00 1.77
N LYS A 77 -9.53 9.22 2.33
CA LYS A 77 -8.27 9.22 1.57
C LYS A 77 -7.59 7.85 1.58
N PHE A 78 -6.94 7.53 0.48
CA PHE A 78 -6.05 6.37 0.34
C PHE A 78 -4.74 6.80 -0.32
N SER A 79 -3.70 6.01 -0.14
CA SER A 79 -2.38 6.23 -0.72
C SER A 79 -2.12 5.28 -1.89
N ILE A 80 -1.40 5.76 -2.90
CA ILE A 80 -0.82 4.96 -3.97
C ILE A 80 0.69 5.12 -3.90
N VAL A 81 1.39 4.00 -3.72
CA VAL A 81 2.83 3.96 -3.47
C VAL A 81 3.54 3.13 -4.54
N GLY A 82 4.75 3.54 -4.94
CA GLY A 82 5.62 2.82 -5.87
C GLY A 82 6.94 3.54 -6.12
N ILE A 83 7.75 3.06 -7.07
CA ILE A 83 8.88 3.81 -7.60
C ILE A 83 8.39 4.75 -8.71
N SER A 84 8.67 6.05 -8.58
CA SER A 84 8.25 7.07 -9.55
C SER A 84 9.12 7.06 -10.81
N PRO A 85 8.51 7.14 -12.01
CA PRO A 85 9.26 7.30 -13.26
C PRO A 85 9.87 8.70 -13.43
N VAL A 86 9.37 9.69 -12.68
CA VAL A 86 9.87 11.07 -12.76
C VAL A 86 11.12 11.24 -11.89
N THR A 87 11.13 10.69 -10.68
CA THR A 87 12.23 10.88 -9.72
C THR A 87 13.15 9.68 -9.63
N GLY A 88 12.73 8.49 -10.07
CA GLY A 88 13.48 7.25 -9.91
C GLY A 88 13.57 6.77 -8.46
N THR A 89 12.73 7.31 -7.57
CA THR A 89 12.76 7.04 -6.12
C THR A 89 11.36 6.67 -5.60
N PHE A 90 11.26 6.40 -4.29
CA PHE A 90 9.97 6.25 -3.60
C PHE A 90 9.03 7.42 -3.91
N ALA A 91 7.79 7.09 -4.24
CA ALA A 91 6.70 8.03 -4.37
C ALA A 91 5.45 7.54 -3.65
N ASP A 92 4.72 8.51 -3.10
CA ASP A 92 3.39 8.38 -2.54
C ASP A 92 2.52 9.50 -3.11
N THR A 93 1.26 9.20 -3.36
CA THR A 93 0.23 10.17 -3.70
C THR A 93 -1.09 9.78 -3.06
N ALA A 94 -1.90 10.77 -2.70
CA ALA A 94 -3.18 10.55 -2.06
C ALA A 94 -4.35 10.78 -3.05
N GLY A 95 -5.28 9.84 -3.07
CA GLY A 95 -6.59 9.98 -3.71
C GLY A 95 -7.70 10.05 -2.66
N GLY A 96 -8.80 10.74 -2.96
CA GLY A 96 -9.96 10.84 -2.08
C GLY A 96 -11.17 11.43 -2.80
N ALA A 97 -12.33 11.40 -2.12
CA ALA A 97 -13.57 12.05 -2.55
C ALA A 97 -13.71 13.45 -1.95
#